data_AF-A0AAV4ZXM9-F1
#
_entry.id   AF-A0AAV4ZXM9-F1
#
_cell.length_a   1.000
_cell.length_b   1.000
_cell.length_c   1.000
_cell.angle_alpha   90.00
_cell.angle_beta   90.00
_cell.angle_gamma   90.00
#
_symmetry.space_group_name_H-M   'P 1'
#
loop_
_entity.id
_entity.type
_entity.pdbx_description
1 polymer ?
#
loop_
_entity_poly.entity_id
_entity_poly.type
_entity_poly.pdbx_seq_one_letter_code
_entity_poly.pdbx_strand_id
1 'polypeptide(L)'
;MPLLLVGGAAAAEPAVRIVGTELRAPPDSHEPQKARVSLHNAGGAARGLVVACTFQGEDGRELEVAQAPVPEVGEGASAVAEVIYYGWPRASRATCRLAEER
;
A
#
# COMPACT_ATOMS: atom_id res chain seq x y z
N MET A 1 45.70 -20.19 -15.35
CA MET A 1 44.69 -20.42 -14.28
C MET A 1 43.50 -19.54 -14.60
N PRO A 2 42.32 -20.10 -14.88
CA PRO A 2 41.20 -19.32 -15.41
C PRO A 2 40.57 -18.44 -14.31
N LEU A 3 40.28 -17.19 -14.67
CA LEU A 3 39.49 -16.26 -13.86
C LEU A 3 38.05 -16.79 -13.77
N LEU A 4 37.56 -16.95 -12.54
CA LEU A 4 36.15 -17.18 -12.24
C LEU A 4 35.37 -15.88 -12.50
N LEU A 5 34.51 -15.90 -13.52
CA LEU A 5 33.47 -14.90 -13.72
C LEU A 5 32.47 -15.02 -12.57
N VAL A 6 32.51 -14.07 -11.63
CA VAL A 6 31.48 -13.88 -10.63
C VAL A 6 30.28 -13.26 -11.33
N GLY A 7 29.40 -14.11 -11.85
CA GLY A 7 28.08 -13.71 -12.33
C GLY A 7 27.19 -13.38 -11.14
N GLY A 8 27.31 -12.18 -10.60
CA GLY A 8 26.29 -11.64 -9.70
C GLY A 8 25.03 -11.41 -10.52
N ALA A 9 24.02 -12.29 -10.36
CA ALA A 9 22.68 -11.98 -10.81
C ALA A 9 22.26 -10.72 -10.05
N ALA A 10 22.20 -9.57 -10.74
CA ALA A 10 21.61 -8.38 -10.18
C ALA A 10 20.17 -8.76 -9.80
N ALA A 11 19.86 -8.73 -8.50
CA ALA A 11 18.50 -8.93 -8.05
C ALA A 11 17.63 -7.89 -8.76
N ALA A 12 16.56 -8.34 -9.42
CA ALA A 12 15.64 -7.43 -10.09
C ALA A 12 15.10 -6.43 -9.06
N GLU A 13 15.09 -5.14 -9.41
CA GLU A 13 14.55 -4.12 -8.53
C GLU A 13 13.04 -4.35 -8.32
N PRO A 14 12.50 -4.08 -7.11
CA PRO A 14 11.07 -4.18 -6.88
C PRO A 14 10.32 -3.15 -7.71
N ALA A 15 9.22 -3.57 -8.35
CA ALA A 15 8.38 -2.70 -9.17
C ALA A 15 6.93 -2.83 -8.73
N VAL A 16 6.66 -2.35 -7.51
CA VAL A 16 5.33 -2.42 -6.88
C VAL A 16 4.50 -1.20 -7.25
N ARG A 17 3.25 -1.45 -7.62
CA ARG A 17 2.26 -0.40 -7.93
C ARG A 17 0.92 -0.70 -7.28
N ILE A 18 0.19 0.36 -6.94
CA ILE A 18 -1.22 0.27 -6.55
C ILE A 18 -2.04 0.04 -7.82
N VAL A 19 -2.87 -1.00 -7.81
CA VAL A 19 -3.78 -1.35 -8.92
C VAL A 19 -5.24 -1.09 -8.58
N GLY A 20 -5.56 -0.84 -7.31
CA GLY A 20 -6.90 -0.44 -6.89
C GLY A 20 -6.96 0.00 -5.44
N THR A 21 -7.90 0.90 -5.15
CA THR A 21 -8.22 1.38 -3.80
C THR A 21 -9.72 1.36 -3.62
N GLU A 22 -10.18 0.77 -2.52
CA GLU A 22 -11.59 0.72 -2.18
C GLU A 22 -11.81 1.19 -0.74
N LEU A 23 -12.68 2.17 -0.54
CA LEU A 23 -13.10 2.60 0.79
C LEU A 23 -14.27 1.72 1.27
N ARG A 24 -14.04 0.97 2.34
CA ARG A 24 -15.05 0.14 3.01
C ARG A 24 -15.56 0.87 4.25
N ALA A 25 -16.85 1.19 4.24
CA ALA A 25 -17.56 1.68 5.41
C ALA A 25 -18.31 0.52 6.08
N PRO A 26 -18.10 0.26 7.38
CA PRO A 26 -18.87 -0.73 8.11
C PRO A 26 -20.31 -0.25 8.33
N PRO A 27 -21.27 -1.18 8.57
CA PRO A 27 -22.65 -0.84 8.89
C PRO A 27 -22.80 -0.21 10.28
N ASP A 28 -21.93 -0.54 11.25
CA ASP A 28 -21.91 0.08 12.57
C ASP A 28 -21.14 1.40 12.52
N SER A 29 -21.79 2.48 12.94
CA SER A 29 -21.20 3.82 13.00
C SER A 29 -20.01 3.94 13.97
N HIS A 30 -19.82 3.00 14.90
CA HIS A 30 -18.69 2.98 15.84
C HIS A 30 -17.48 2.20 15.32
N GLU A 31 -17.62 1.37 14.29
CA GLU A 31 -16.51 0.63 13.71
C GLU A 31 -15.69 1.52 12.75
N PRO A 32 -14.36 1.39 12.67
CA PRO A 32 -13.53 2.22 11.80
C PRO A 32 -13.74 1.91 10.31
N GLN A 33 -13.52 2.91 9.45
CA GLN A 33 -13.47 2.67 7.99
C GLN A 33 -12.12 2.07 7.61
N LYS A 34 -12.10 1.36 6.48
CA LYS A 34 -10.86 0.81 5.93
C LYS A 34 -10.70 1.20 4.47
N ALA A 35 -9.52 1.67 4.09
CA ALA A 35 -9.09 1.69 2.70
C ALA A 35 -8.39 0.36 2.39
N ARG A 36 -9.03 -0.47 1.56
CA ARG A 36 -8.43 -1.70 1.04
C ARG A 36 -7.64 -1.37 -0.22
N VAL A 37 -6.34 -1.59 -0.18
CA VAL A 37 -5.40 -1.21 -1.24
C VAL A 37 -4.84 -2.47 -1.88
N SER A 38 -5.11 -2.64 -3.16
CA SER A 38 -4.62 -3.77 -3.96
C SER A 38 -3.32 -3.37 -4.65
N LEU A 39 -2.31 -4.22 -4.52
CA LEU A 39 -0.94 -3.99 -4.99
C LEU A 39 -0.53 -5.11 -5.93
N HIS A 40 0.29 -4.79 -6.91
CA HIS A 40 0.93 -5.76 -7.80
C HIS A 40 2.41 -5.44 -7.96
N ASN A 41 3.26 -6.45 -7.82
CA ASN A 41 4.69 -6.35 -8.03
C ASN A 41 5.09 -6.98 -9.37
N ALA A 42 5.63 -6.17 -10.28
CA ALA A 42 6.12 -6.65 -11.58
C ALA A 42 7.66 -6.83 -11.61
N GLY A 43 8.36 -6.53 -10.51
CA GLY A 43 9.81 -6.61 -10.39
C GLY A 43 10.21 -7.66 -9.35
N GLY A 44 11.44 -7.57 -8.83
CA GLY A 44 11.92 -8.49 -7.79
C GLY A 44 11.18 -8.33 -6.46
N ALA A 45 11.40 -9.26 -5.53
CA ALA A 45 10.70 -9.28 -4.24
C ALA A 45 10.81 -7.94 -3.48
N ALA A 46 9.68 -7.44 -2.98
CA ALA A 46 9.58 -6.16 -2.30
C ALA A 46 9.24 -6.32 -0.82
N ARG A 47 9.98 -5.62 0.05
CA ARG A 47 9.87 -5.66 1.52
C ARG A 47 9.93 -4.23 2.07
N GLY A 48 9.46 -4.03 3.32
CA GLY A 48 9.51 -2.72 3.97
C GLY A 48 8.67 -1.66 3.25
N LEU A 49 7.57 -2.08 2.59
CA LEU A 49 6.70 -1.17 1.89
C LEU A 49 5.66 -0.60 2.85
N VAL A 50 5.37 0.69 2.72
CA VAL A 50 4.28 1.35 3.46
C VAL A 50 3.28 1.90 2.46
N VAL A 51 1.99 1.75 2.75
CA VAL A 51 0.93 2.47 2.04
C VAL A 51 0.45 3.61 2.91
N ALA A 52 0.45 4.82 2.35
CA ALA A 52 -0.15 6.00 2.97
C ALA A 52 -1.44 6.34 2.24
N CYS A 53 -2.54 6.45 2.98
CA CYS A 53 -3.84 6.86 2.45
C CYS A 53 -4.29 8.18 3.08
N THR A 54 -4.64 9.13 2.23
CA THR A 54 -5.33 10.36 2.59
C THR A 54 -6.84 10.10 2.55
N PHE A 55 -7.49 10.20 3.71
CA PHE A 55 -8.94 10.11 3.86
C PHE A 55 -9.56 11.50 3.73
N GLN A 56 -10.67 11.59 2.98
CA GLN A 56 -11.32 12.86 2.64
C GLN A 56 -12.81 12.84 2.98
N GLY A 57 -13.32 13.99 3.41
CA GLY A 57 -14.74 14.21 3.70
C GLY A 57 -15.57 14.37 2.43
N GLU A 58 -16.90 14.46 2.58
CA GLU A 58 -17.82 14.68 1.45
C GLU A 58 -17.56 15.99 0.70
N ASP A 59 -17.09 17.02 1.40
CA ASP A 59 -16.67 18.32 0.88
C ASP A 59 -15.26 18.28 0.22
N GLY A 60 -14.63 17.11 0.16
CA GLY A 60 -13.29 16.92 -0.40
C GLY A 60 -12.15 17.39 0.51
N ARG A 61 -12.45 17.86 1.73
CA ARG A 61 -11.40 18.24 2.68
C ARG A 61 -10.61 17.02 3.12
N GLU A 62 -9.33 17.19 3.37
CA GLU A 62 -8.52 16.17 4.04
C GLU A 62 -9.00 16.04 5.50
N LEU A 63 -9.27 14.81 5.91
CA LEU A 63 -9.61 14.47 7.29
C LEU A 63 -8.37 13.97 8.04
N GLU A 64 -7.64 13.03 7.43
CA GLU A 64 -6.49 12.39 8.05
C GLU A 64 -5.62 11.70 6.99
N VAL A 65 -4.32 11.60 7.25
CA VAL A 65 -3.41 10.70 6.54
C VAL A 65 -3.03 9.57 7.47
N ALA A 66 -3.40 8.34 7.12
CA ALA A 66 -3.04 7.14 7.86
C ALA A 66 -2.13 6.24 7.03
N GLN A 67 -1.35 5.41 7.70
CA GLN A 67 -0.36 4.53 7.08
C GLN A 67 -0.53 3.10 7.58
N ALA A 68 -0.22 2.13 6.72
CA ALA A 68 -0.11 0.74 7.11
C ALA A 68 1.06 0.06 6.39
N PRO A 69 1.78 -0.85 7.07
CA PRO A 69 2.77 -1.68 6.42
C PRO A 69 2.12 -2.63 5.42
N VAL A 70 2.81 -2.89 4.32
CA VAL A 70 2.44 -3.93 3.36
C VAL A 70 3.26 -5.19 3.68
N PRO A 71 2.62 -6.38 3.73
CA PRO A 71 3.35 -7.64 3.73
C PRO A 71 4.34 -7.72 2.56
N GLU A 72 5.38 -8.55 2.70
CA GLU A 72 6.28 -8.84 1.58
C GLU A 72 5.49 -9.25 0.33
N VAL A 73 5.86 -8.64 -0.80
CA VAL A 73 5.25 -8.93 -2.10
C VAL A 73 6.29 -9.59 -2.98
N GLY A 74 6.13 -10.88 -3.20
CA GLY A 74 7.02 -11.65 -4.09
C GLY A 74 7.02 -11.12 -5.54
N GLU A 75 7.99 -11.58 -6.32
CA GLU A 75 8.08 -11.28 -7.75
C GLU A 75 6.83 -11.78 -8.49
N GLY A 76 6.24 -10.91 -9.33
CA GLY A 76 5.00 -11.20 -10.07
C GLY A 76 3.74 -11.34 -9.20
N ALA A 77 3.85 -11.16 -7.88
CA ALA A 77 2.76 -11.41 -6.94
C ALA A 77 1.88 -10.18 -6.73
N SER A 78 0.71 -10.42 -6.13
CA SER A 78 -0.21 -9.38 -5.68
C SER A 78 -0.41 -9.46 -4.18
N ALA A 79 -0.66 -8.31 -3.56
CA ALA A 79 -0.92 -8.19 -2.13
C ALA A 79 -2.08 -7.23 -1.85
N VAL A 80 -2.61 -7.31 -0.64
CA VAL A 80 -3.63 -6.40 -0.14
C VAL A 80 -3.14 -5.80 1.18
N ALA A 81 -3.21 -4.49 1.29
CA ALA A 81 -3.03 -3.75 2.53
C ALA A 81 -4.34 -3.11 2.97
N GLU A 82 -4.58 -3.03 4.28
CA GLU A 82 -5.70 -2.30 4.85
C GLU A 82 -5.17 -1.11 5.65
N VAL A 83 -5.57 0.11 5.27
CA VAL A 83 -5.31 1.32 6.06
C VAL A 83 -6.59 1.70 6.79
N ILE A 84 -6.51 1.84 8.11
CA ILE A 84 -7.68 2.02 8.97
C ILE A 84 -7.85 3.50 9.30
N TYR A 85 -9.09 4.00 9.22
CA TYR A 85 -9.48 5.35 9.60
C TYR A 85 -10.48 5.31 10.76
N TYR A 86 -10.07 5.88 11.89
CA TYR A 86 -10.86 5.95 13.13
C TYR A 86 -11.54 7.31 13.33
N GLY A 87 -11.29 8.28 12.45
CA GLY A 87 -11.74 9.66 12.65
C GLY A 87 -13.23 9.89 12.41
N TRP A 88 -13.66 11.10 12.80
CA TRP A 88 -14.99 11.65 12.53
C TRP A 88 -14.84 13.04 11.88
N PRO A 89 -15.64 13.41 10.87
CA PRO A 89 -16.73 12.64 10.25
C PRO A 89 -16.24 11.44 9.44
N ARG A 90 -17.16 10.60 8.97
CA ARG A 90 -16.84 9.53 8.02
C ARG A 90 -16.19 10.10 6.75
N ALA A 91 -15.14 9.43 6.28
CA ALA A 91 -14.55 9.68 4.98
C ALA A 91 -15.50 9.23 3.87
N SER A 92 -15.57 10.01 2.81
CA SER A 92 -16.28 9.71 1.56
C SER A 92 -15.34 9.10 0.50
N ARG A 93 -14.02 9.36 0.63
CA ARG A 93 -12.99 8.92 -0.31
C ARG A 93 -11.68 8.63 0.42
N ALA A 94 -10.90 7.72 -0.14
CA ALA A 94 -9.51 7.49 0.23
C ALA A 94 -8.63 7.48 -1.02
N THR A 95 -7.54 8.25 -1.00
CA THR A 95 -6.51 8.24 -2.06
C THR A 95 -5.22 7.73 -1.47
N CYS A 96 -4.61 6.71 -2.09
CA CYS A 96 -3.47 6.02 -1.51
C CYS A 96 -2.25 6.08 -2.42
N ARG A 97 -1.07 6.08 -1.82
CA ARG A 97 0.23 6.02 -2.50
C ARG A 97 1.16 5.07 -1.74
N LEU A 98 2.13 4.51 -2.46
CA LEU A 98 3.27 3.87 -1.83
C LEU A 98 4.16 4.96 -1.20
N ALA A 99 4.64 4.67 0.00
CA ALA A 99 5.63 5.43 0.71
C ALA A 99 6.80 4.50 1.03
N GLU A 100 8.02 5.02 0.94
CA GLU A 100 9.19 4.33 1.44
C GLU A 100 9.15 4.34 2.97
N GLU A 101 9.54 3.22 3.58
CA GLU A 101 9.88 3.18 5.01
C GLU A 101 11.08 4.12 5.22
N ARG A 102 10.90 5.16 6.04
CA ARG A 102 11.98 6.11 6.37
C ARG A 102 12.96 5.51 7.36
#